data_AF-A0A9D8AMQ7-F1
#
_entry.id   AF-A0A9D8AMQ7-F1
#
_cell.length_a   1.000
_cell.length_b   1.000
_cell.length_c   1.000
_cell.angle_alpha   90.00
_cell.angle_beta   90.00
_cell.angle_gamma   90.00
#
_symmetry.space_group_name_H-M   'P 1'
#
loop_
_entity.id
_entity.type
_entity.pdbx_description
1 polymer ?
#
loop_
_entity_poly.entity_id
_entity_poly.type
_entity_poly.pdbx_seq_one_letter_code
_entity_poly.pdbx_strand_id
1 'polypeptide(L)'
;MNNLPEILEQELEEAVEVKSKKSLHRYIVLLTDNIIQKNVYYQNTNEIKSEVRILAETMKEGFKAVDKRFEDLYRYMDNRFEDMNRRFNMMFTFMSVGFTIIVLLTVLFKFIQ
;
A
#
# COMPACT_ATOMS: atom_id res chain seq x y z
N MET A 1 15.54 -7.83 -33.53
CA MET A 1 16.41 -8.76 -32.78
C MET A 1 15.88 -10.19 -32.88
N ASN A 2 15.62 -10.72 -34.08
CA ASN A 2 15.05 -12.07 -34.26
C ASN A 2 15.95 -13.03 -35.06
N ASN A 3 17.24 -12.70 -35.19
CA ASN A 3 18.11 -13.39 -36.15
C ASN A 3 19.27 -14.12 -35.45
N LEU A 4 19.34 -14.12 -34.11
CA LEU A 4 20.44 -14.81 -33.41
C LEU A 4 20.44 -16.32 -33.68
N PRO A 5 19.29 -17.03 -33.68
CA PRO A 5 19.27 -18.45 -34.06
C PRO A 5 19.81 -18.68 -35.48
N GLU A 6 19.37 -17.88 -36.45
CA GLU A 6 19.81 -17.97 -37.85
C GLU A 6 21.30 -17.65 -38.00
N ILE A 7 21.84 -16.65 -37.28
CA ILE A 7 23.26 -16.30 -37.29
C ILE A 7 24.10 -17.42 -36.65
N LEU A 8 23.63 -17.99 -35.55
CA LEU A 8 24.29 -19.11 -34.89
C LEU A 8 24.31 -20.35 -35.80
N GLU A 9 23.22 -20.61 -36.51
CA GLU A 9 23.12 -21.70 -37.48
C GLU A 9 24.11 -21.49 -38.64
N GLN A 10 24.14 -20.31 -39.25
CA GLN A 10 25.09 -19.97 -40.33
C GLN A 10 26.56 -20.07 -39.87
N GLU A 11 26.90 -19.49 -38.72
CA GLU A 11 28.28 -19.52 -38.21
C GLU A 11 28.73 -20.95 -37.86
N LEU A 12 27.80 -21.80 -37.44
CA LEU A 12 28.06 -23.22 -37.20
C LEU A 12 28.24 -24.00 -38.51
N GLU A 13 27.37 -23.77 -39.49
CA GLU A 13 27.45 -24.39 -40.82
C GLU A 13 28.79 -24.06 -41.49
N GLU A 14 29.18 -22.78 -41.53
CA GLU A 14 30.50 -22.36 -42.04
C GLU A 14 31.67 -22.98 -41.25
N ALA A 15 31.53 -23.13 -39.94
CA ALA A 15 32.54 -23.74 -39.09
C ALA A 15 32.71 -25.24 -39.36
N VAL A 16 31.64 -25.94 -39.69
CA VAL A 16 31.62 -27.41 -39.88
C VAL A 16 31.90 -27.79 -41.33
N GLU A 17 31.22 -27.16 -42.29
CA GLU A 17 31.32 -27.48 -43.71
C GLU A 17 32.62 -26.98 -44.33
N VAL A 18 32.95 -25.69 -44.08
CA VAL A 18 34.16 -25.04 -44.60
C VAL A 18 35.35 -25.22 -43.65
N LYS A 19 35.13 -25.82 -42.47
CA LYS A 19 36.15 -26.02 -41.42
C LYS A 19 36.79 -24.70 -40.97
N SER A 20 36.00 -23.63 -40.97
CA SER A 20 36.45 -22.29 -40.60
C SER A 20 36.62 -22.16 -39.08
N LYS A 21 37.88 -22.13 -38.61
CA LYS A 21 38.19 -21.86 -37.20
C LYS A 21 37.64 -20.50 -36.71
N LYS A 22 37.56 -19.51 -37.60
CA LYS A 22 37.05 -18.17 -37.28
C LYS A 22 35.55 -18.20 -37.04
N SER A 23 34.79 -18.92 -37.87
CA SER A 23 33.34 -19.07 -37.71
C SER A 23 33.01 -19.85 -36.43
N LEU A 24 33.78 -20.90 -36.12
CA LEU A 24 33.64 -21.63 -34.85
C LEU A 24 33.86 -20.72 -33.63
N HIS A 25 34.87 -19.85 -33.69
CA HIS A 25 35.13 -18.89 -32.62
C HIS A 25 33.96 -17.91 -32.44
N ARG A 26 33.44 -17.34 -33.53
CA ARG A 26 32.29 -16.43 -33.48
C ARG A 26 31.03 -17.10 -32.94
N TYR A 27 30.75 -18.33 -33.36
CA TYR A 27 29.65 -19.14 -32.83
C TYR A 27 29.74 -19.30 -31.31
N ILE A 28 30.91 -19.70 -30.78
CA ILE A 28 31.13 -19.88 -29.35
C ILE A 28 30.95 -18.57 -28.58
N VAL A 29 31.48 -17.46 -29.11
CA VAL A 29 31.33 -16.13 -28.48
C VAL A 29 29.86 -15.71 -28.42
N LEU A 30 29.12 -15.86 -29.53
CA LEU A 30 27.70 -15.50 -29.60
C LEU A 30 26.83 -16.34 -28.66
N LEU A 31 27.07 -17.66 -28.58
CA LEU A 31 26.39 -18.52 -27.63
C LEU A 31 26.68 -18.14 -26.18
N THR A 32 27.96 -17.89 -25.88
CA THR A 32 28.40 -17.56 -24.52
C THR A 32 27.80 -16.24 -24.07
N ASP A 33 27.83 -15.21 -24.93
CA ASP A 33 27.22 -13.91 -24.65
C ASP A 33 25.72 -14.05 -24.41
N ASN A 34 25.00 -14.81 -25.26
CA ASN A 34 23.57 -15.02 -25.08
C ASN A 34 23.24 -15.73 -23.74
N ILE A 35 23.99 -16.75 -23.37
CA ILE A 35 23.81 -17.48 -22.12
C ILE A 35 24.07 -16.55 -20.92
N ILE A 36 25.14 -15.75 -20.98
CA ILE A 36 25.48 -14.76 -19.92
C ILE A 36 24.35 -13.74 -19.79
N GLN A 37 23.89 -13.15 -20.89
CA GLN A 37 22.81 -12.16 -20.89
C GLN A 37 21.51 -12.74 -20.32
N LYS A 38 21.16 -13.98 -20.70
CA LYS A 38 20.00 -14.69 -20.17
C LYS A 38 20.13 -14.93 -18.65
N ASN A 39 21.31 -15.32 -18.17
CA ASN A 39 21.56 -15.49 -16.73
C ASN A 39 21.46 -14.17 -15.97
N VAL A 40 22.04 -13.08 -16.49
CA VAL A 40 21.95 -11.73 -15.91
C VAL A 40 20.49 -11.28 -15.85
N TYR A 41 19.70 -11.51 -16.90
CA TYR A 41 18.28 -11.21 -16.90
C TYR A 41 17.51 -11.96 -15.80
N TYR A 42 17.76 -13.26 -15.61
CA TYR A 42 17.14 -14.03 -14.54
C TYR A 42 17.59 -13.56 -13.16
N GLN A 43 18.86 -13.21 -12.98
CA GLN A 43 19.37 -12.66 -11.73
C GLN A 43 18.67 -11.34 -11.39
N ASN A 44 18.67 -10.38 -12.32
CA ASN A 44 17.98 -9.09 -12.16
C ASN A 44 16.48 -9.29 -11.87
N THR A 45 15.83 -10.24 -12.55
CA THR A 45 14.41 -10.54 -12.31
C THR A 45 14.17 -11.08 -10.89
N ASN A 46 15.07 -11.92 -10.38
CA ASN A 46 15.00 -12.43 -9.01
C ASN A 46 15.26 -11.35 -7.98
N GLU A 47 16.21 -10.45 -8.24
CA GLU A 47 16.50 -9.28 -7.38
C GLU A 47 15.27 -8.37 -7.31
N ILE A 48 14.71 -7.98 -8.45
CA ILE A 48 13.48 -7.17 -8.52
C ILE A 48 12.34 -7.85 -7.76
N LYS A 49 12.14 -9.16 -7.93
CA LYS A 49 11.11 -9.90 -7.19
C LYS A 49 11.33 -9.84 -5.68
N SER A 50 12.59 -9.89 -5.23
CA SER A 50 12.93 -9.79 -3.81
C SER A 50 12.68 -8.37 -3.26
N GLU A 51 13.05 -7.33 -4.01
CA GLU A 51 12.80 -5.93 -3.66
C GLU A 51 11.30 -5.64 -3.59
N VAL A 52 10.54 -6.11 -4.57
CA VAL A 52 9.07 -5.98 -4.60
C VAL A 52 8.44 -6.67 -3.39
N ARG A 53 8.97 -7.82 -2.97
CA ARG A 53 8.50 -8.50 -1.76
C ARG A 53 8.76 -7.67 -0.50
N ILE A 54 9.98 -7.13 -0.36
CA ILE A 54 10.35 -6.27 0.78
C ILE A 54 9.46 -5.01 0.79
N LEU A 55 9.23 -4.40 -0.37
CA LEU A 55 8.35 -3.26 -0.52
C LEU A 55 6.92 -3.60 -0.09
N ALA A 56 6.38 -4.73 -0.55
CA ALA A 56 5.03 -5.19 -0.18
C ALA A 56 4.89 -5.46 1.33
N GLU A 57 5.89 -6.08 1.94
CA GLU A 57 5.94 -6.30 3.40
C GLU A 57 6.01 -4.96 4.16
N THR A 58 6.85 -4.02 3.70
CA THR A 58 6.95 -2.68 4.28
C THR A 58 5.66 -1.89 4.17
N MET A 59 4.99 -1.93 3.01
CA MET A 59 3.69 -1.30 2.79
C MET A 59 2.62 -1.91 3.71
N LYS A 60 2.61 -3.24 3.86
CA LYS A 60 1.68 -3.93 4.76
C LYS A 60 1.83 -3.47 6.22
N GLU A 61 3.05 -3.33 6.71
CA GLU A 61 3.28 -2.80 8.05
C GLU A 61 2.90 -1.31 8.17
N GLY A 62 3.15 -0.52 7.13
CA GLY A 62 2.68 0.86 7.06
C GLY A 62 1.16 0.97 7.15
N PHE A 63 0.42 0.14 6.42
CA PHE A 63 -1.04 0.11 6.47
C PHE A 63 -1.55 -0.31 7.85
N LYS A 64 -0.99 -1.35 8.48
CA LYS A 64 -1.37 -1.72 9.86
C LYS A 64 -1.16 -0.58 10.86
N ALA A 65 -0.06 0.16 10.74
CA ALA A 65 0.20 1.30 11.62
C ALA A 65 -0.82 2.42 11.41
N VAL A 66 -1.23 2.64 10.16
CA VAL A 66 -2.29 3.59 9.80
C VAL A 66 -3.64 3.15 10.37
N ASP A 67 -4.02 1.88 10.18
CA ASP A 67 -5.26 1.32 10.71
C ASP A 67 -5.35 1.52 12.23
N LYS A 68 -4.29 1.20 12.96
CA LYS A 68 -4.22 1.42 14.41
C LYS A 68 -4.42 2.89 14.80
N ARG A 69 -3.79 3.83 14.09
CA ARG A 69 -3.96 5.27 14.34
C ARG A 69 -5.38 5.73 14.06
N PHE A 70 -6.03 5.17 13.05
CA PHE A 70 -7.43 5.46 12.77
C PHE A 70 -8.34 4.91 13.87
N GLU A 71 -8.14 3.67 14.32
CA GLU A 71 -8.89 3.10 15.45
C GLU A 71 -8.75 3.95 16.73
N ASP A 72 -7.52 4.36 17.06
CA ASP A 72 -7.26 5.23 18.21
C ASP A 72 -7.94 6.60 18.05
N LEU A 73 -7.93 7.17 16.84
CA LEU A 73 -8.61 8.43 16.54
C LEU A 73 -10.14 8.29 16.68
N TYR A 74 -10.73 7.22 16.16
CA TYR A 74 -12.15 6.94 16.29
C TYR A 74 -12.56 6.82 17.75
N ARG A 75 -11.81 6.05 18.55
CA ARG A 75 -12.07 5.90 19.98
C ARG A 75 -11.95 7.23 20.73
N TYR A 76 -10.94 8.04 20.39
CA TYR A 76 -10.79 9.37 20.97
C TYR A 76 -11.99 10.28 20.62
N MET A 77 -12.43 10.25 19.35
CA MET A 77 -13.61 11.01 18.91
C MET A 77 -14.85 10.56 19.67
N ASP A 78 -15.10 9.26 19.76
CA ASP A 78 -16.25 8.67 20.44
C ASP A 78 -16.33 9.13 21.91
N ASN A 79 -15.22 9.01 22.64
CA ASN A 79 -15.11 9.50 24.03
C ASN A 79 -15.40 11.01 24.15
N ARG A 80 -14.93 11.82 23.19
CA ARG A 80 -15.18 13.27 23.16
C ARG A 80 -16.65 13.57 22.89
N PHE A 81 -17.28 12.84 21.98
CA PHE A 81 -18.70 12.97 21.70
C PHE A 81 -19.56 12.56 22.89
N GLU A 82 -19.21 11.47 23.59
CA GLU A 82 -19.90 11.05 24.81
C GLU A 82 -19.81 12.10 25.93
N ASP A 83 -18.61 12.66 26.18
CA ASP A 83 -18.43 13.74 27.17
C ASP A 83 -19.25 14.98 26.78
N MET A 84 -19.24 15.37 25.50
CA MET A 84 -20.09 16.46 25.02
C MET A 84 -21.57 16.15 25.25
N ASN A 85 -22.04 14.96 24.89
CA ASN A 85 -23.43 14.56 25.05
C ASN A 85 -23.85 14.60 26.53
N ARG A 86 -22.97 14.15 27.44
CA ARG A 86 -23.21 14.23 28.89
C ARG A 86 -23.36 15.67 29.37
N ARG A 87 -22.50 16.60 28.91
CA ARG A 87 -22.58 18.03 29.25
C ARG A 87 -23.85 18.68 28.69
N PHE A 88 -24.19 18.38 27.44
CA PHE A 88 -25.43 18.86 26.83
C PHE A 88 -26.65 18.37 27.59
N ASN A 89 -26.71 17.08 27.95
CA ASN A 89 -27.80 16.51 28.74
C ASN A 89 -27.93 17.20 30.10
N MET A 90 -26.82 17.41 30.82
CA MET A 90 -26.84 18.15 32.08
C MET A 90 -27.37 19.57 31.90
N MET A 91 -26.87 20.33 30.92
CA MET A 91 -27.36 21.69 30.65
C MET A 91 -28.85 21.70 30.33
N PHE A 92 -29.32 20.75 29.52
CA PHE A 92 -30.74 20.62 29.18
C PHE A 92 -31.58 20.35 30.42
N THR A 93 -31.18 19.39 31.26
CA THR A 93 -31.88 19.10 32.53
C THR A 93 -31.96 20.33 33.43
N PHE A 94 -30.84 21.06 33.62
CA PHE A 94 -30.85 22.29 34.42
C PHE A 94 -31.81 23.34 33.85
N MET A 95 -31.80 23.55 32.53
CA MET A 95 -32.72 24.49 31.89
C MET A 95 -34.19 24.05 32.02
N SER A 96 -34.49 22.76 31.84
CA SER A 96 -35.84 22.22 32.04
C SER A 96 -36.34 22.47 33.45
N VAL A 97 -35.53 22.16 34.48
CA VAL A 97 -35.88 22.40 35.89
C VAL A 97 -36.11 23.88 36.15
N GLY A 98 -35.21 24.76 35.69
CA GLY A 98 -35.35 26.21 35.85
C GLY A 98 -36.63 26.74 35.20
N PHE A 99 -36.94 26.29 33.98
CA PHE A 99 -38.16 26.65 33.29
C PHE A 99 -39.42 26.19 34.05
N THR A 100 -39.44 24.95 34.55
CA THR A 100 -40.57 24.45 35.37
C THR A 100 -40.80 25.32 36.60
N ILE A 101 -39.74 25.73 37.31
CA ILE A 101 -39.86 26.62 38.47
C ILE A 101 -40.46 27.98 38.08
N ILE A 102 -39.98 28.60 36.99
CA ILE A 102 -40.49 29.89 36.50
C ILE A 102 -41.99 29.80 36.15
N VAL A 103 -42.41 28.72 35.49
CA VAL A 103 -43.81 28.48 35.16
C VAL A 103 -44.65 28.37 36.42
N LEU A 104 -44.21 27.60 37.43
CA LEU A 104 -44.92 27.48 38.71
C LEU A 104 -45.05 28.82 39.45
N LEU A 105 -43.97 29.61 39.51
CA LEU A 105 -43.99 30.94 40.13
C LEU A 105 -44.97 31.89 39.41
N THR A 106 -45.01 31.83 38.09
CA THR A 106 -45.92 32.65 37.28
C THR A 106 -47.38 32.29 37.54
N VAL A 107 -47.69 31.00 37.69
CA VAL A 107 -49.04 30.53 38.05
C VAL A 107 -49.41 31.01 39.46
N LEU A 108 -48.54 30.82 40.45
CA LEU A 108 -48.80 31.26 41.84
C LEU A 108 -49.02 32.78 41.94
N PHE A 109 -48.21 33.57 41.24
CA PHE A 109 -48.35 35.03 41.23
C PHE A 109 -49.73 35.47 40.70
N LYS A 110 -50.22 34.81 39.64
CA LYS A 110 -51.58 35.05 39.10
C LYS A 110 -52.72 34.68 40.05
N PHE A 111 -52.50 33.83 41.05
CA PHE A 111 -53.51 33.47 42.05
C PHE A 111 -53.50 34.40 43.28
N ILE A 112 -52.39 35.11 43.53
CA ILE A 112 -52.24 36.03 44.66
C ILE A 112 -52.69 37.46 44.29
N GLN A 113 -52.52 37.87 43.04
CA GLN A 113 -52.99 39.15 42.48
C GLN A 113 -54.44 39.05 42.00
#